data_AF-A0A075HDM7-F1
#
_entry.id   AF-A0A075HDM7-F1
#
_cell.length_a   1.000
_cell.length_b   1.000
_cell.length_c   1.000
_cell.angle_alpha   90.00
_cell.angle_beta   90.00
_cell.angle_gamma   90.00
#
_symmetry.space_group_name_H-M   'P 1'
#
loop_
_entity.id
_entity.type
_entity.pdbx_description
1 polymer ?
#
loop_
_entity_poly.entity_id
_entity_poly.type
_entity_poly.pdbx_seq_one_letter_code
_entity_poly.pdbx_strand_id
1 'polypeptide(L)'
;MAKFKDSEKIAKDVAKFTTENTSFIFSVYGEILTKDSDIAQNFLSMYYLESDVQENISEITNLMLKKDKIQYSGIVHLSTFCNISPKFTFPYSDKIIVLDVNDERSPQSTSKYCEKIRLDICRKGIVMNNFASFSVLEKLK
;
A
#
# COMPACT_ATOMS: atom_id res chain seq x y z
N MET A 1 -10.34 6.21 -6.61
CA MET A 1 -9.93 4.93 -5.99
C MET A 1 -11.15 4.35 -5.29
N ALA A 2 -11.46 3.08 -5.50
CA ALA A 2 -12.57 2.40 -4.83
C ALA A 2 -12.02 1.35 -3.86
N LYS A 3 -12.59 1.27 -2.66
CA LYS A 3 -12.22 0.31 -1.61
C LYS A 3 -13.36 -0.69 -1.48
N PHE A 4 -13.03 -1.97 -1.46
CA PHE A 4 -14.01 -3.06 -1.38
C PHE A 4 -13.65 -3.98 -0.22
N LYS A 5 -14.66 -4.59 0.40
CA LYS A 5 -14.47 -5.56 1.49
C LYS A 5 -14.08 -6.94 1.00
N ASP A 6 -14.54 -7.33 -0.20
CA ASP A 6 -14.34 -8.67 -0.78
C ASP A 6 -13.47 -8.53 -2.03
N SER A 7 -12.16 -8.78 -1.88
CA SER A 7 -11.19 -8.67 -2.96
C SER A 7 -11.37 -9.77 -4.02
N GLU A 8 -11.74 -10.98 -3.62
CA GLU A 8 -11.91 -12.11 -4.54
C GLU A 8 -13.08 -11.91 -5.49
N LYS A 9 -14.22 -11.44 -4.97
CA LYS A 9 -15.40 -11.14 -5.78
C LYS A 9 -15.08 -10.04 -6.80
N ILE A 10 -14.39 -8.98 -6.38
CA ILE A 10 -14.03 -7.87 -7.26
C ILE A 10 -13.02 -8.31 -8.31
N ALA A 11 -12.02 -9.12 -7.96
CA ALA A 11 -11.08 -9.67 -8.93
C ALA A 11 -11.81 -10.50 -10.01
N LYS A 12 -12.78 -11.34 -9.62
CA LYS A 12 -13.60 -12.12 -10.57
C LYS A 12 -14.48 -11.24 -11.45
N ASP A 13 -15.05 -10.17 -10.89
CA ASP A 13 -15.92 -9.27 -11.65
C ASP A 13 -15.11 -8.40 -12.62
N VAL A 14 -13.96 -7.86 -12.19
CA VAL A 14 -13.06 -7.10 -13.06
C VAL A 14 -12.52 -7.98 -14.20
N ALA A 15 -12.25 -9.26 -13.94
CA ALA A 15 -11.85 -10.20 -14.99
C ALA A 15 -12.90 -10.37 -16.11
N LYS A 16 -14.20 -10.15 -15.83
CA LYS A 16 -15.26 -10.20 -16.85
C LYS A 16 -15.31 -8.94 -17.72
N PHE A 17 -14.70 -7.85 -17.26
CA PHE A 17 -14.67 -6.56 -17.94
C PHE A 17 -13.25 -6.18 -18.35
N THR A 18 -12.34 -7.14 -18.51
CA THR A 18 -10.99 -6.86 -19.00
C THR A 18 -11.08 -6.20 -20.37
N THR A 19 -10.41 -5.06 -20.49
CA THR A 19 -10.30 -4.30 -21.73
C THR A 19 -8.85 -4.35 -22.23
N GLU A 20 -8.57 -3.65 -23.32
CA GLU A 20 -7.19 -3.38 -23.75
C GLU A 20 -6.44 -2.48 -22.75
N ASN A 21 -7.16 -1.75 -21.89
CA ASN A 21 -6.56 -0.94 -20.84
C ASN A 21 -6.21 -1.79 -19.61
N THR A 22 -4.99 -1.63 -19.11
CA THR A 22 -4.53 -2.32 -17.90
C THR A 22 -5.16 -1.74 -16.65
N SER A 23 -5.76 -2.61 -15.84
CA SER A 23 -6.25 -2.28 -14.50
C SER A 23 -5.37 -2.92 -13.43
N PHE A 24 -5.20 -2.21 -12.31
CA PHE A 24 -4.41 -2.66 -11.16
C PHE A 24 -5.33 -2.86 -9.95
N ILE A 25 -5.26 -4.04 -9.34
CA ILE A 25 -5.95 -4.34 -8.07
C ILE A 25 -4.90 -4.58 -7.00
N PHE A 26 -5.06 -3.89 -5.88
CA PHE A 26 -4.22 -4.02 -4.69
C PHE A 26 -5.03 -4.76 -3.63
N SER A 27 -4.68 -6.02 -3.41
CA SER A 27 -5.36 -6.90 -2.45
C SER A 27 -4.52 -7.01 -1.18
N VAL A 28 -5.07 -6.59 -0.05
CA VAL A 28 -4.46 -6.80 1.26
C VAL A 28 -4.57 -8.28 1.62
N TYR A 29 -3.46 -8.91 1.99
CA TYR A 29 -3.45 -10.33 2.39
C TYR A 29 -2.71 -10.59 3.72
N GLY A 30 -2.09 -9.56 4.30
CA GLY A 30 -1.46 -9.64 5.61
C GLY A 30 -1.55 -8.32 6.35
N GLU A 31 -1.67 -8.37 7.67
CA GLU A 31 -1.70 -7.20 8.54
C GLU A 31 -0.34 -7.04 9.25
N ILE A 32 0.16 -5.80 9.30
CA ILE A 32 1.39 -5.43 10.02
C ILE A 32 1.03 -4.68 11.30
N LEU A 33 0.08 -3.77 11.20
CA LEU A 33 -0.34 -2.89 12.29
C LEU A 33 -1.77 -2.42 12.02
N THR A 34 -2.63 -2.52 13.02
CA THR A 34 -3.94 -1.88 13.05
C THR A 34 -4.09 -1.15 14.39
N LYS A 35 -4.50 0.11 14.34
CA LYS A 35 -4.87 0.89 15.53
C LYS A 35 -6.35 1.22 15.48
N ASP A 36 -7.00 1.12 16.62
CA ASP A 36 -8.37 1.59 16.79
C ASP A 36 -8.38 3.12 16.66
N SER A 37 -9.04 3.61 15.61
CA SER A 37 -9.16 5.03 15.33
C SER A 37 -10.42 5.27 14.52
N ASP A 38 -11.27 6.16 15.01
CA ASP A 38 -12.48 6.60 14.31
C ASP A 38 -12.16 7.62 13.20
N ILE A 39 -10.88 7.93 12.97
CA ILE A 39 -10.51 8.96 12.03
C ILE A 39 -10.46 8.39 10.61
N ALA A 40 -11.14 9.08 9.69
CA ALA A 40 -11.20 8.70 8.30
C ALA A 40 -9.79 8.63 7.66
N GLN A 41 -9.58 7.60 6.84
CA GLN A 41 -8.40 7.42 6.02
C GLN A 41 -8.14 8.68 5.17
N ASN A 42 -6.97 9.31 5.34
CA ASN A 42 -6.67 10.59 4.70
C ASN A 42 -5.53 10.51 3.68
N PHE A 43 -4.58 9.60 3.88
CA PHE A 43 -3.42 9.46 3.02
C PHE A 43 -2.97 8.00 2.97
N LEU A 44 -2.83 7.48 1.75
CA LEU A 44 -2.33 6.15 1.49
C LEU A 44 -0.95 6.23 0.84
N SER A 45 0.03 5.53 1.39
CA SER A 45 1.36 5.42 0.79
C SER A 45 1.72 3.96 0.60
N MET A 46 2.25 3.61 -0.57
CA MET A 46 2.62 2.25 -0.94
C MET A 46 4.09 2.18 -1.32
N TYR A 47 4.73 1.11 -0.87
CA TYR A 47 6.15 0.86 -1.03
C TYR A 47 6.39 -0.59 -1.39
N TYR A 48 7.38 -0.88 -2.23
CA TYR A 48 7.81 -2.26 -2.48
C TYR A 48 9.16 -2.56 -1.85
N LEU A 49 9.35 -3.81 -1.44
CA LEU A 49 10.60 -4.35 -0.90
C LEU A 49 11.32 -5.19 -1.97
N GLU A 50 12.65 -5.13 -1.98
CA GLU A 50 13.46 -6.02 -2.84
C GLU A 50 13.69 -7.38 -2.15
N SER A 51 13.87 -7.37 -0.83
CA SER A 51 13.97 -8.57 0.02
C SER A 51 12.61 -9.24 0.26
N ASP A 52 12.60 -10.41 0.90
CA ASP A 52 11.36 -11.01 1.36
C ASP A 52 10.74 -10.15 2.48
N VAL A 53 9.43 -9.99 2.45
CA VAL A 53 8.68 -9.29 3.49
C VAL A 53 8.82 -10.03 4.83
N GLN A 54 8.76 -11.38 4.81
CA GLN A 54 8.78 -12.20 6.03
C GLN A 54 10.10 -12.10 6.80
N GLU A 55 11.23 -11.98 6.10
CA GLU A 55 12.55 -11.81 6.71
C GLU A 55 12.64 -10.50 7.52
N ASN A 56 11.88 -9.48 7.11
CA ASN A 56 12.02 -8.11 7.60
C ASN A 56 10.81 -7.63 8.40
N ILE A 57 9.76 -8.45 8.52
CA ILE A 57 8.46 -8.04 9.05
C ILE A 57 8.54 -7.56 10.50
N SER A 58 9.29 -8.27 11.35
CA SER A 58 9.49 -7.89 12.76
C SER A 58 10.10 -6.50 12.89
N GLU A 59 11.12 -6.21 12.09
CA GLU A 59 11.85 -4.94 12.16
C GLU A 59 11.02 -3.77 11.64
N ILE A 60 10.23 -4.02 10.59
CA ILE A 60 9.26 -3.09 10.03
C ILE A 60 8.16 -2.82 11.05
N THR A 61 7.54 -3.85 11.62
CA THR A 61 6.49 -3.72 12.66
C THR A 61 6.99 -2.92 13.85
N ASN A 62 8.17 -3.23 14.39
CA ASN A 62 8.78 -2.51 15.51
C ASN A 62 9.01 -1.03 15.22
N LEU A 63 9.30 -0.67 13.96
CA LEU A 63 9.44 0.72 13.54
C LEU A 63 8.07 1.39 13.41
N MET A 64 7.09 0.73 12.77
CA MET A 64 5.76 1.28 12.55
C MET A 64 4.98 1.49 13.86
N LEU A 65 5.13 0.61 14.84
CA LEU A 65 4.53 0.77 16.17
C LEU A 65 4.92 2.08 16.87
N LYS A 66 6.12 2.60 16.58
CA LYS A 66 6.63 3.86 17.14
C LYS A 66 6.12 5.11 16.39
N LYS A 67 5.39 4.92 15.29
CA LYS A 67 4.88 5.99 14.44
C LYS A 67 3.41 6.22 14.76
N ASP A 68 3.14 7.27 15.52
CA ASP A 68 1.83 7.71 16.01
C ASP A 68 0.78 7.87 14.89
N LYS A 69 1.18 8.43 13.75
CA LYS A 69 0.26 8.81 12.66
C LYS A 69 -0.15 7.66 11.74
N ILE A 70 0.53 6.53 11.79
CA ILE A 70 0.14 5.33 11.03
C ILE A 70 -1.05 4.69 11.73
N GLN A 71 -2.19 4.61 11.07
CA GLN A 71 -3.41 3.97 11.60
C GLN A 71 -3.46 2.50 11.20
N TYR A 72 -3.07 2.21 9.96
CA TYR A 72 -3.06 0.87 9.42
C TYR A 72 -1.81 0.64 8.57
N SER A 73 -1.27 -0.58 8.63
CA SER A 73 -0.27 -1.06 7.69
C SER A 73 -0.51 -2.53 7.38
N GLY A 74 -0.34 -2.88 6.10
CA GLY A 74 -0.57 -4.23 5.62
C GLY A 74 0.34 -4.59 4.45
N ILE A 75 0.37 -5.89 4.16
CA ILE A 75 1.04 -6.46 2.99
C ILE A 75 0.01 -6.61 1.88
N VAL A 76 0.40 -6.20 0.68
CA VAL A 76 -0.46 -6.05 -0.48
C VAL A 76 0.10 -6.87 -1.65
N HIS A 77 -0.79 -7.57 -2.33
CA HIS A 77 -0.56 -8.20 -3.62
C HIS A 77 -1.10 -7.33 -4.74
N LEU A 78 -0.28 -7.07 -5.75
CA LEU A 78 -0.65 -6.37 -6.98
C LEU A 78 -1.04 -7.38 -8.08
N SER A 79 -2.32 -7.38 -8.44
CA SER A 79 -2.82 -8.10 -9.62
C SER A 79 -3.06 -7.14 -10.79
N THR A 80 -2.67 -7.56 -11.99
CA THR A 80 -2.91 -6.83 -13.24
C THR A 80 -3.98 -7.53 -14.09
N PHE A 81 -4.91 -6.75 -14.62
CA PHE A 81 -6.00 -7.24 -15.45
C PHE A 81 -5.96 -6.52 -16.80
N CYS A 82 -5.66 -7.26 -17.86
CA CYS A 82 -5.54 -6.75 -19.23
C CYS A 82 -5.76 -7.92 -20.22
N ASN A 83 -6.45 -7.68 -21.34
CA ASN A 83 -6.56 -8.69 -22.41
C ASN A 83 -5.26 -8.85 -23.22
N ILE A 84 -4.35 -7.88 -23.11
CA ILE A 84 -3.05 -7.88 -23.77
C ILE A 84 -2.02 -8.33 -22.74
N SER A 85 -1.30 -9.42 -23.03
CA SER A 85 -0.21 -9.88 -22.18
C SER A 85 0.83 -8.77 -22.04
N PRO A 86 1.19 -8.35 -20.81
CA PRO A 86 2.19 -7.33 -20.61
C PRO A 86 3.56 -7.84 -21.09
N LYS A 87 4.34 -6.96 -21.73
CA LYS A 87 5.72 -7.27 -22.14
C LYS A 87 6.69 -7.33 -20.96
N PHE A 88 6.28 -6.79 -19.82
CA PHE A 88 7.06 -6.70 -18.60
C PHE A 88 6.14 -6.95 -17.39
N THR A 89 6.61 -7.80 -16.47
CA THR A 89 5.92 -8.07 -15.21
C THR A 89 6.67 -7.38 -14.09
N PHE A 90 5.95 -6.67 -13.23
CA PHE A 90 6.53 -6.07 -12.04
C PHE A 90 6.99 -7.17 -11.07
N PRO A 91 8.30 -7.26 -10.74
CA PRO A 91 8.84 -8.42 -10.03
C PRO A 91 8.53 -8.43 -8.52
N TYR A 92 7.95 -7.34 -8.00
CA TYR A 92 7.69 -7.16 -6.57
C TYR A 92 6.19 -7.12 -6.25
N SER A 93 5.35 -7.80 -7.06
CA SER A 93 3.89 -7.82 -6.93
C SER A 93 3.40 -8.23 -5.54
N ASP A 94 4.10 -9.15 -4.89
CA ASP A 94 3.75 -9.70 -3.57
C ASP A 94 4.46 -9.01 -2.42
N LYS A 95 5.35 -8.05 -2.71
CA LYS A 95 6.27 -7.45 -1.75
C LYS A 95 5.92 -5.99 -1.47
N ILE A 96 4.63 -5.65 -1.50
CA ILE A 96 4.15 -4.28 -1.31
C ILE A 96 3.67 -4.10 0.12
N ILE A 97 4.11 -3.03 0.77
CA ILE A 97 3.60 -2.55 2.05
C ILE A 97 2.76 -1.30 1.80
N VAL A 98 1.58 -1.29 2.38
CA VAL A 98 0.71 -0.11 2.43
C VAL A 98 0.76 0.53 3.81
N LEU A 99 0.78 1.87 3.84
CA LEU A 99 0.65 2.71 5.01
C LEU A 99 -0.61 3.57 4.85
N ASP A 100 -1.58 3.36 5.72
CA ASP A 100 -2.66 4.30 5.97
C ASP A 100 -2.18 5.27 7.05
N VAL A 101 -1.97 6.51 6.64
CA VAL A 101 -1.48 7.58 7.50
C VAL A 101 -2.59 8.59 7.67
N ASN A 102 -2.81 8.97 8.92
CA ASN A 102 -3.70 10.04 9.27
C ASN A 102 -2.91 11.17 9.94
N ASP A 103 -2.87 12.30 9.26
CA ASP A 103 -2.16 13.51 9.66
C ASP A 103 -2.98 14.73 9.21
N GLU A 104 -3.22 15.68 10.12
CA GLU A 104 -3.98 16.91 9.84
C GLU A 104 -3.22 17.89 8.92
N ARG A 105 -1.93 17.62 8.69
CA ARG A 105 -1.07 18.42 7.83
C ARG A 105 -1.39 18.19 6.34
N SER A 106 -0.82 19.03 5.48
CA SER A 106 -1.00 18.92 4.03
C SER A 106 -0.53 17.56 3.47
N PRO A 107 -1.09 17.07 2.36
CA PRO A 107 -0.65 15.81 1.72
C PRO A 107 0.85 15.78 1.41
N GLN A 108 1.44 16.94 1.07
CA GLN A 108 2.89 17.05 0.85
C GLN A 108 3.69 16.84 2.14
N SER A 109 3.17 17.29 3.28
CA SER A 109 3.79 17.07 4.60
C SER A 109 3.65 15.62 5.04
N THR A 110 2.50 14.99 4.78
CA THR A 110 2.23 13.58 5.06
C THR A 110 3.11 12.67 4.19
N SER A 111 3.29 13.00 2.91
CA SER A 111 4.24 12.30 2.02
C SER A 111 5.67 12.38 2.56
N LYS A 112 6.13 13.57 2.99
CA LYS A 112 7.46 13.72 3.63
C LYS A 112 7.60 12.88 4.91
N TYR A 113 6.52 12.72 5.67
CA TYR A 113 6.51 11.85 6.84
C TYR A 113 6.68 10.37 6.45
N CYS A 114 5.97 9.91 5.43
CA CYS A 114 6.10 8.55 4.90
C CYS A 114 7.51 8.29 4.34
N GLU A 115 8.10 9.26 3.62
CA GLU A 115 9.48 9.13 3.13
C GLU A 115 10.53 9.05 4.26
N LYS A 116 10.30 9.73 5.40
CA LYS A 116 11.16 9.55 6.58
C LYS A 116 11.07 8.13 7.14
N ILE A 117 9.87 7.55 7.18
CA ILE A 117 9.67 6.15 7.61
C ILE A 117 10.42 5.19 6.67
N ARG A 118 10.29 5.38 5.35
CA ARG A 118 11.03 4.61 4.35
C ARG A 118 12.54 4.69 4.59
N LEU A 119 13.08 5.89 4.79
CA LEU A 119 14.50 6.09 5.09
C LEU A 119 14.93 5.42 6.40
N ASP A 120 14.11 5.48 7.45
CA ASP A 120 14.38 4.80 8.72
C ASP A 120 14.46 3.27 8.53
N ILE A 121 13.62 2.69 7.66
CA ILE A 121 13.68 1.28 7.28
C ILE A 121 14.95 0.98 6.47
N CYS A 122 15.28 1.80 5.48
CA CYS A 122 16.49 1.62 4.68
C CYS A 122 17.78 1.71 5.51
N ARG A 123 17.82 2.53 6.56
CA ARG A 123 18.96 2.60 7.50
C ARG A 123 19.20 1.29 8.25
N LYS A 124 18.24 0.39 8.27
CA LYS A 124 18.36 -0.96 8.86
C LYS A 124 18.77 -2.02 7.86
N GLY A 125 19.14 -1.63 6.64
CA GLY A 125 19.55 -2.53 5.57
C GLY A 125 18.41 -3.08 4.72
N ILE A 126 17.17 -2.63 4.94
CA ILE A 126 15.99 -3.11 4.22
C ILE A 126 15.71 -2.17 3.03
N VAL A 127 15.91 -2.66 1.80
CA VAL A 127 15.67 -1.86 0.60
C VAL A 127 14.17 -1.71 0.37
N MET A 128 13.67 -0.49 0.58
CA MET A 128 12.26 -0.11 0.46
C MET A 128 12.13 1.11 -0.46
N ASN A 129 11.38 0.95 -1.54
CA ASN A 129 11.24 1.93 -2.60
C ASN A 129 9.81 2.45 -2.68
N ASN A 130 9.67 3.74 -3.00
CA ASN A 130 8.34 4.34 -3.20
C ASN A 130 7.68 3.72 -4.43
N PHE A 131 6.41 3.30 -4.27
CA PHE A 131 5.59 2.79 -5.36
C PHE A 131 4.57 3.84 -5.79
N ALA A 132 3.73 4.29 -4.85
CA ALA A 132 2.74 5.33 -5.10
C ALA A 132 2.28 5.99 -3.80
N SER A 133 1.68 7.17 -3.88
CA SER A 133 1.03 7.82 -2.74
C SER A 133 -0.20 8.59 -3.17
N PHE A 134 -1.26 8.52 -2.39
CA PHE A 134 -2.56 9.10 -2.69
C PHE A 134 -3.10 9.86 -1.49
N SER A 135 -3.54 11.10 -1.72
CA SER A 135 -4.42 11.79 -0.77
C SER A 135 -5.84 11.32 -1.02
N VAL A 136 -6.51 10.84 0.02
CA VAL A 136 -7.93 10.52 -0.05
C VAL A 136 -8.71 11.79 0.20
N LEU A 137 -9.37 12.29 -0.85
CA LEU A 137 -10.26 13.44 -0.76
C LEU A 137 -11.67 12.90 -0.45
N GLU A 138 -12.31 13.43 0.59
CA GLU A 138 -13.64 13.05 1.09
C GLU A 138 -14.82 13.31 0.12
N LYS A 139 -14.59 13.48 -1.18
CA LYS A 139 -15.67 13.82 -2.12
C LYS A 139 -15.87 12.77 -3.19
N LEU A 140 -16.70 11.78 -2.85
CA LEU A 140 -17.69 11.27 -3.80
C LEU A 140 -19.06 11.71 -3.28
N LYS A 141 -19.54 12.85 -3.79
CA LYS A 141 -20.96 13.21 -3.75
C LYS A 141 -21.69 12.41 -4.81
#